data_AF-A0A066YXM8-F1
#
_entry.id   AF-A0A066YXM8-F1
#
_cell.length_a   1.000
_cell.length_b   1.000
_cell.length_c   1.000
_cell.angle_alpha   90.00
_cell.angle_beta   90.00
_cell.angle_gamma   90.00
#
_symmetry.space_group_name_H-M   'P 1'
#
loop_
_entity.id
_entity.type
_entity.pdbx_description
1 polymer ?
#
loop_
_entity_poly.entity_id
_entity_poly.type
_entity_poly.pdbx_seq_one_letter_code
_entity_poly.pdbx_strand_id
1 'polypeptide(L)' 'MDAFTAGILQRIKNAEQDLHRAIESGDEFLAEVEQSELEDLQRLAAEHGVDPVLGTHRSAA' A
#
# COMPACT_ATOMS: atom_id res chain seq x y z
N MET A 1 -0.77 9.92 13.42
CA MET A 1 -0.74 8.51 12.96
C MET A 1 -0.32 7.64 14.11
N ASP A 2 -1.04 6.54 14.34
CA ASP A 2 -0.61 5.53 15.30
C ASP A 2 0.49 4.64 14.69
N ALA A 3 1.12 3.80 15.52
CA ALA A 3 2.18 2.90 15.10
C ALA A 3 1.69 1.85 14.08
N PHE A 4 0.39 1.50 14.13
CA PHE A 4 -0.21 0.53 13.22
C PHE A 4 -0.31 1.11 11.80
N THR A 5 -0.94 2.27 11.65
CA THR A 5 -1.05 3.02 10.39
C THR A 5 0.32 3.35 9.81
N ALA A 6 1.29 3.75 10.65
CA ALA A 6 2.65 3.98 10.20
C ALA A 6 3.30 2.72 9.61
N GLY A 7 3.06 1.56 10.23
CA GLY A 7 3.50 0.26 9.71
C GLY A 7 2.83 -0.11 8.37
N ILE A 8 1.53 0.11 8.23
CA ILE A 8 0.80 -0.14 6.98
C ILE A 8 1.34 0.74 5.85
N LEU A 9 1.54 2.04 6.08
CA LEU A 9 2.10 2.93 5.06
C LEU A 9 3.52 2.54 4.64
N GLN A 10 4.33 2.05 5.57
CA GLN A 10 5.66 1.57 5.23
C GLN A 10 5.59 0.31 4.35
N ARG A 11 4.67 -0.61 4.64
CA ARG A 11 4.46 -1.81 3.82
C ARG A 11 3.92 -1.47 2.43
N ILE A 12 3.00 -0.52 2.32
CA ILE A 12 2.51 -0.01 1.02
C ILE A 12 3.69 0.45 0.16
N LYS A 13 4.57 1.28 0.71
CA LYS A 13 5.76 1.76 -0.03
C LYS A 13 6.70 0.64 -0.46
N ASN A 14 6.85 -0.38 0.36
CA ASN A 14 7.70 -1.52 0.03
C ASN A 14 7.07 -2.34 -1.11
N ALA A 15 5.78 -2.68 -1.01
CA ALA A 15 5.05 -3.39 -2.05
C ALA A 15 5.02 -2.63 -3.38
N GLU A 16 4.89 -1.29 -3.36
CA GLU A 16 5.01 -0.46 -4.56
C GLU A 16 6.39 -0.57 -5.23
N GLN A 17 7.46 -0.58 -4.43
CA GLN A 17 8.83 -0.73 -4.93
C GLN A 17 9.08 -2.14 -5.48
N ASP A 18 8.59 -3.16 -4.80
CA ASP A 18 8.77 -4.56 -5.19
C ASP A 18 7.91 -4.91 -6.42
N LEU A 19 6.68 -4.39 -6.52
CA LEU A 19 5.87 -4.42 -7.73
C LEU A 19 6.58 -3.78 -8.91
N HIS A 20 7.17 -2.59 -8.71
CA HIS A 20 7.91 -1.92 -9.77
C HIS A 20 9.09 -2.78 -10.27
N ARG A 21 9.86 -3.36 -9.35
CA ARG A 21 10.96 -4.27 -9.68
C ARG A 21 10.48 -5.53 -10.41
N ALA A 22 9.35 -6.11 -9.97
CA ALA A 22 8.77 -7.28 -10.61
C ALA A 22 8.41 -6.98 -12.07
N ILE A 23 7.74 -5.86 -12.32
CA ILE A 23 7.41 -5.37 -13.67
C ILE A 23 8.68 -5.13 -14.50
N GLU A 24 9.68 -4.45 -13.96
CA GLU A 24 10.94 -4.18 -14.66
C GLU A 24 11.71 -5.47 -15.01
N SER A 25 11.63 -6.48 -14.15
CA SER A 25 12.28 -7.78 -14.37
C SER A 25 11.50 -8.72 -15.29
N GLY A 26 10.23 -8.41 -15.61
CA GLY A 26 9.33 -9.28 -16.37
C GLY A 26 8.81 -10.48 -15.58
N ASP A 27 8.86 -10.43 -14.24
CA ASP A 27 8.27 -11.46 -13.38
C ASP A 27 6.79 -11.17 -13.17
N GLU A 28 5.96 -11.64 -14.10
CA GLU A 28 4.51 -11.42 -14.11
C GLU A 28 3.83 -12.01 -12.87
N PHE A 29 4.30 -13.17 -12.38
CA PHE A 29 3.73 -13.79 -11.20
C PHE A 29 4.02 -12.97 -9.94
N LEU A 30 5.26 -12.53 -9.76
CA LEU A 30 5.60 -11.67 -8.63
C LEU A 30 4.83 -10.35 -8.71
N ALA A 31 4.68 -9.77 -9.90
CA ALA A 31 3.90 -8.53 -10.07
C ALA A 31 2.43 -8.70 -9.64
N GLU A 32 1.77 -9.82 -9.98
CA GLU A 32 0.40 -10.11 -9.54
C GLU A 32 0.30 -10.27 -8.01
N VAL A 33 1.29 -10.92 -7.39
CA VAL A 33 1.35 -11.09 -5.94
C VAL A 33 1.50 -9.74 -5.23
N GLU A 34 2.47 -8.91 -5.66
CA GLU A 34 2.72 -7.59 -5.07
C GLU A 34 1.53 -6.64 -5.28
N GLN A 35 0.87 -6.72 -6.45
CA GLN A 35 -0.35 -5.94 -6.71
C GLN A 35 -1.49 -6.34 -5.77
N SER A 36 -1.68 -7.63 -5.52
CA SER A 36 -2.72 -8.11 -4.58
C SER A 36 -2.43 -7.67 -3.14
N GLU A 37 -1.17 -7.76 -2.69
CA GLU A 37 -0.79 -7.27 -1.36
C GLU A 37 -1.01 -5.75 -1.25
N LEU A 38 -0.66 -4.99 -2.29
CA LEU A 38 -0.86 -3.54 -2.31
C LEU A 38 -2.33 -3.17 -2.17
N GLU A 39 -3.24 -3.82 -2.89
CA GLU A 39 -4.69 -3.61 -2.78
C GLU A 39 -5.21 -3.90 -1.37
N ASP A 40 -4.75 -5.00 -0.76
CA ASP A 40 -5.10 -5.38 0.61
C ASP A 40 -4.63 -4.35 1.63
N LEU A 41 -3.39 -3.87 1.50
CA LEU A 41 -2.82 -2.86 2.38
C LEU A 41 -3.53 -1.51 2.23
N GLN A 42 -3.88 -1.12 1.01
CA GLN A 42 -4.60 0.13 0.75
C GLN A 42 -6.01 0.09 1.35
N ARG A 43 -6.70 -1.03 1.23
CA ARG A 43 -8.01 -1.25 1.88
C ARG A 43 -7.89 -1.22 3.40
N LEU A 44 -6.89 -1.89 3.97
CA LEU A 44 -6.65 -1.87 5.41
C LEU A 44 -6.32 -0.47 5.92
N ALA A 45 -5.53 0.32 5.17
CA ALA A 45 -5.31 1.72 5.51
C ALA A 45 -6.63 2.52 5.53
N ALA A 46 -7.48 2.34 4.51
CA ALA A 46 -8.75 3.04 4.39
C ALA A 46 -9.74 2.68 5.51
N GLU A 47 -9.81 1.40 5.92
CA GLU A 47 -10.60 0.95 7.07
C GLU A 47 -10.18 1.62 8.38
N HIS A 48 -8.91 1.99 8.48
CA HIS A 48 -8.33 2.73 9.62
C HIS A 48 -8.34 4.26 9.41
N GLY A 49 -9.05 4.77 8.41
CA GLY A 49 -9.23 6.20 8.15
C GLY A 49 -8.05 6.87 7.43
N VAL A 50 -7.20 6.10 6.76
CA VAL A 50 -6.07 6.60 5.99
C VAL A 50 -6.27 6.26 4.52
N ASP A 51 -6.48 7.30 3.72
CA ASP A 51 -6.51 7.18 2.27
C ASP A 51 -5.06 7.23 1.73
N PRO A 52 -4.56 6.18 1.07
CA PRO A 52 -3.24 6.19 0.47
C PRO A 52 -3.17 6.99 -0.85
N VAL A 53 -4.30 7.18 -1.56
CA VAL A 53 -4.37 7.90 -2.84
C VAL A 53 -4.30 9.42 -2.63
N LEU A 54 -4.71 9.86 -1.46
CA LEU A 54 -4.66 11.25 -1.03
C LEU A 54 -3.98 11.25 0.33
N GLY A 55 -2.70 11.62 0.41
CA GLY A 55 -1.96 11.78 1.68
C GLY A 55 -2.51 12.89 2.60
N THR A 56 -3.83 12.97 2.74
CA THR A 56 -4.60 13.96 3.46
C THR A 56 -5.52 13.20 4.40
N HIS A 57 -5.21 13.24 5.69
CA HIS A 57 -6.15 12.87 6.74
C HIS A 57 -7.46 13.62 6.51
N ARG A 58 -8.51 12.94 6.07
CA ARG A 58 -9.87 13.47 6.17
C ARG A 58 -10.29 13.32 7.62
N SER A 59 -9.79 14.21 8.47
CA SER A 59 -10.27 14.36 9.84
C SER A 59 -11.75 14.71 9.76
N ALA A 60 -12.60 13.82 10.25
CA ALA A 60 -14.04 14.05 10.36
C ALA A 60 -14.30 15.30 11.23
N ALA A 61 -15.15 16.18 10.72
CA ALA A 61 -15.79 17.27 11.45
C ALA A 61 -17.17 16.81 11.93
#